data_AF-W7C5P5-F1
#
_entry.id   AF-W7C5P5-F1
#
_cell.length_a   1.000
_cell.length_b   1.000
_cell.length_c   1.000
_cell.angle_alpha   90.00
_cell.angle_beta   90.00
_cell.angle_gamma   90.00
#
_symmetry.space_group_name_H-M   'P 1'
#
loop_
_entity.id
_entity.type
_entity.pdbx_description
1 polymer ?
#
loop_
_entity_poly.entity_id
_entity_poly.type
_entity_poly.pdbx_seq_one_letter_code
_entity_poly.pdbx_strand_id
1 'polypeptide(L)'
;MTYKKLLVNSLAITVAVGLFSVVPTNVKAADLNELQKQQQAIQQQRSTIDNHIDEKDHEVSVLERKQQTTASELESLVKSITETNKKLQKQQQEVAVTNAEVSKLKNEIVVLQKSIDDRLNLLKDRARAIQVNGNGQEYMNVILASDNFSDFIDRATMVSTLVNADKDIMSDQKKDEDALNSKQKQTETKLASLKKLSTEIALSKNNLESQKKSKR
;
A
#
# COMPACT_ATOMS: atom_id res chain seq x y z
N MET A 1 -35.19 -9.97 -14.14
CA MET A 1 -35.35 -10.76 -15.38
C MET A 1 -35.76 -12.16 -14.98
N THR A 2 -36.98 -12.53 -15.36
CA THR A 2 -37.72 -13.69 -14.88
C THR A 2 -37.62 -14.79 -15.93
N TYR A 3 -37.07 -15.95 -15.59
CA TYR A 3 -37.15 -17.14 -16.44
C TYR A 3 -37.60 -18.34 -15.59
N LYS A 4 -38.93 -18.44 -15.41
CA LYS A 4 -39.58 -19.72 -15.11
C LYS A 4 -39.57 -20.56 -16.39
N LYS A 5 -38.81 -21.65 -16.41
CA LYS A 5 -38.93 -22.67 -17.47
C LYS A 5 -40.01 -23.67 -17.07
N LEU A 6 -41.12 -23.64 -17.80
CA LEU A 6 -42.13 -24.69 -17.84
C LEU A 6 -41.55 -25.91 -18.55
N LEU A 7 -41.45 -27.05 -17.87
CA LEU A 7 -41.32 -28.36 -18.51
C LEU A 7 -42.65 -29.10 -18.34
N VAL A 8 -43.47 -28.99 -19.38
CA VAL A 8 -44.70 -29.78 -19.54
C VAL A 8 -44.31 -31.03 -20.31
N ASN A 9 -44.16 -32.16 -19.61
CA ASN A 9 -44.11 -33.46 -20.26
C ASN A 9 -45.53 -34.00 -20.37
N SER A 10 -46.14 -33.79 -21.55
CA SER A 10 -47.42 -34.36 -21.95
C SER A 10 -47.27 -35.86 -22.24
N LEU A 11 -47.82 -36.72 -21.39
CA LEU A 11 -48.08 -38.11 -21.75
C LEU A 11 -49.54 -38.22 -22.23
N ALA A 12 -49.70 -38.42 -23.54
CA ALA A 12 -51.01 -38.52 -24.18
C ALA A 12 -51.73 -39.83 -23.79
N ILE A 13 -52.92 -39.71 -23.21
CA ILE A 13 -53.84 -40.85 -23.05
C ILE A 13 -54.89 -40.73 -24.15
N THR A 14 -54.76 -41.56 -25.19
CA THR A 14 -55.74 -41.67 -26.27
C THR A 14 -56.96 -42.43 -25.78
N VAL A 15 -58.10 -41.76 -25.62
CA VAL A 15 -59.39 -42.39 -25.32
C VAL A 15 -60.04 -42.82 -26.64
N ALA A 16 -60.05 -44.12 -26.92
CA ALA A 16 -60.80 -44.69 -28.04
C ALA A 16 -62.28 -44.83 -27.64
N VAL A 17 -63.15 -44.03 -28.27
CA VAL A 17 -64.62 -44.17 -28.21
C VAL A 17 -65.04 -45.10 -29.34
N GLY A 18 -65.63 -46.26 -29.02
CA GLY A 18 -66.08 -47.23 -30.02
C GLY A 18 -67.00 -48.33 -29.50
N LEU A 19 -68.31 -48.06 -29.60
CA LEU A 19 -69.43 -48.95 -29.99
C LEU A 19 -69.72 -50.25 -29.21
N PHE A 20 -71.00 -50.33 -28.81
CA PHE A 20 -71.71 -51.45 -28.18
C PHE A 20 -71.45 -52.81 -28.86
N SER A 21 -70.94 -53.75 -28.08
CA SER A 21 -71.09 -55.20 -28.28
C SER A 21 -71.12 -55.86 -26.91
N VAL A 22 -72.28 -56.37 -26.50
CA VAL A 22 -72.47 -57.03 -25.21
C VAL A 22 -71.92 -58.46 -25.33
N VAL A 23 -70.62 -58.60 -25.18
CA VAL A 23 -69.97 -59.88 -24.92
C VAL A 23 -70.00 -60.07 -23.40
N PRO A 24 -70.47 -61.20 -22.84
CA PRO A 24 -70.35 -61.44 -21.40
C PRO A 24 -68.87 -61.65 -21.09
N THR A 25 -68.17 -60.54 -20.86
CA THR A 25 -66.87 -60.58 -20.22
C THR A 25 -67.13 -60.92 -18.77
N ASN A 26 -66.51 -62.00 -18.30
CA ASN A 26 -66.26 -62.17 -16.89
C ASN A 26 -65.37 -61.00 -16.47
N VAL A 27 -66.01 -59.87 -16.16
CA VAL A 27 -65.37 -58.76 -15.46
C VAL A 27 -64.96 -59.35 -14.13
N LYS A 28 -63.68 -59.68 -13.98
CA LYS A 28 -63.10 -59.75 -12.66
C LYS A 28 -63.32 -58.36 -12.08
N ALA A 29 -64.33 -58.22 -11.24
CA ALA A 29 -64.42 -57.11 -10.33
C ALA A 29 -63.06 -57.08 -9.63
N ALA A 30 -62.24 -56.07 -9.93
CA ALA A 30 -61.18 -55.72 -9.00
C ALA A 30 -61.91 -55.58 -7.67
N ASP A 31 -61.58 -56.44 -6.71
CA ASP A 31 -62.21 -56.44 -5.41
C ASP A 31 -62.16 -55.00 -4.88
N LEU A 32 -63.24 -54.50 -4.30
CA LEU A 32 -63.28 -53.12 -3.76
C LEU A 32 -62.08 -52.88 -2.84
N ASN A 33 -61.61 -53.93 -2.17
CA ASN A 33 -60.39 -53.98 -1.37
C ASN A 33 -59.09 -53.71 -2.16
N GLU A 34 -58.98 -54.19 -3.41
CA GLU A 34 -57.81 -54.01 -4.28
C GLU A 34 -57.68 -52.54 -4.73
N LEU A 35 -58.80 -51.93 -5.13
CA LEU A 35 -58.86 -50.50 -5.49
C LEU A 35 -58.59 -49.60 -4.27
N GLN A 36 -59.11 -49.98 -3.09
CA GLN A 36 -58.88 -49.25 -1.85
C GLN A 36 -57.42 -49.33 -1.39
N LYS A 37 -56.77 -50.49 -1.56
CA LYS A 37 -55.31 -50.64 -1.38
C LYS A 37 -54.51 -49.78 -2.35
N GLN A 38 -54.89 -49.74 -3.63
CA GLN A 38 -54.24 -48.87 -4.61
C GLN A 38 -54.40 -47.39 -4.26
N GLN A 39 -55.58 -46.96 -3.81
CA GLN A 39 -55.82 -45.58 -3.36
C GLN A 39 -54.93 -45.21 -2.16
N GLN A 40 -54.82 -46.09 -1.16
CA GLN A 40 -53.91 -45.88 -0.02
C GLN A 40 -52.44 -45.83 -0.44
N ALA A 41 -52.01 -46.70 -1.37
CA ALA A 41 -50.65 -46.69 -1.89
C ALA A 41 -50.34 -45.40 -2.65
N ILE A 42 -51.27 -44.92 -3.48
CA ILE A 42 -51.15 -43.62 -4.17
C ILE A 42 -51.10 -42.47 -3.16
N GLN A 43 -51.93 -42.50 -2.11
CA GLN A 43 -51.93 -41.47 -1.07
C GLN A 43 -50.59 -41.43 -0.31
N GLN A 44 -50.03 -42.60 0.02
CA GLN A 44 -48.69 -42.70 0.62
C GLN A 44 -47.60 -42.18 -0.32
N GLN A 45 -47.61 -42.59 -1.60
CA GLN A 45 -46.67 -42.10 -2.59
C GLN A 45 -46.74 -40.58 -2.74
N ARG A 46 -47.95 -40.00 -2.76
CA ARG A 46 -48.13 -38.54 -2.79
C ARG A 46 -47.52 -37.88 -1.56
N SER A 47 -47.81 -38.39 -0.36
CA SER A 47 -47.23 -37.85 0.88
C SER A 47 -45.70 -37.94 0.89
N THR A 48 -45.12 -39.02 0.39
CA THR A 48 -43.65 -39.13 0.25
C THR A 48 -43.09 -38.14 -0.76
N ILE A 49 -43.76 -37.96 -1.90
CA ILE A 49 -43.36 -36.97 -2.91
C ILE A 49 -43.46 -35.55 -2.35
N ASP A 50 -44.54 -35.21 -1.66
CA ASP A 50 -44.74 -33.89 -1.04
C ASP A 50 -43.64 -33.60 0.00
N ASN A 51 -43.30 -34.58 0.86
CA ASN A 51 -42.18 -34.43 1.80
C ASN A 51 -40.83 -34.21 1.08
N HIS A 52 -40.56 -34.94 -0.01
CA HIS A 52 -39.35 -34.73 -0.80
C HIS A 52 -39.33 -33.35 -1.49
N ILE A 53 -40.49 -32.84 -1.93
CA ILE A 53 -40.59 -31.49 -2.50
C ILE A 53 -40.25 -30.45 -1.42
N ASP A 54 -40.82 -30.57 -0.22
CA ASP A 54 -40.54 -29.66 0.90
C ASP A 54 -39.06 -29.70 1.32
N GLU A 55 -38.45 -30.88 1.38
CA GLU A 55 -37.01 -31.04 1.63
C GLU A 55 -36.16 -30.36 0.55
N LYS A 56 -36.53 -30.53 -0.73
CA LYS A 56 -35.80 -29.93 -1.85
C LYS A 56 -35.98 -28.43 -1.93
N ASP A 57 -37.16 -27.91 -1.64
CA ASP A 57 -37.41 -26.46 -1.55
C ASP A 57 -36.62 -25.85 -0.39
N HIS A 58 -36.49 -26.56 0.74
CA HIS A 58 -35.62 -26.13 1.83
C HIS A 58 -34.14 -26.10 1.42
N GLU A 59 -33.64 -27.15 0.74
CA GLU A 59 -32.28 -27.19 0.20
C GLU A 59 -32.02 -26.02 -0.76
N VAL A 60 -32.95 -25.74 -1.68
CA VAL A 60 -32.86 -24.61 -2.62
C VAL A 60 -32.78 -23.29 -1.86
N SER A 61 -33.66 -23.06 -0.88
CA SER A 61 -33.62 -21.83 -0.07
C SER A 61 -32.32 -21.66 0.71
N VAL A 62 -31.74 -22.74 1.22
CA VAL A 62 -30.42 -22.72 1.87
C VAL A 62 -29.32 -22.38 0.86
N LEU A 63 -29.37 -22.97 -0.34
CA LEU A 63 -28.39 -22.70 -1.41
C LEU A 63 -28.48 -21.26 -1.93
N GLU A 64 -29.67 -20.71 -2.12
CA GLU A 64 -29.87 -19.31 -2.52
C GLU A 64 -29.29 -18.34 -1.48
N ARG A 65 -29.53 -18.61 -0.19
CA ARG A 65 -28.93 -17.81 0.89
C ARG A 65 -27.41 -17.91 0.89
N LYS A 66 -26.85 -19.12 0.75
CA LYS A 66 -25.38 -19.31 0.63
C LYS A 66 -24.82 -18.57 -0.57
N GLN A 67 -25.47 -18.63 -1.73
CA GLN A 67 -25.07 -17.90 -2.93
C GLN A 67 -25.02 -16.39 -2.69
N GLN A 68 -26.04 -15.83 -2.04
CA GLN A 68 -26.09 -14.40 -1.73
C GLN A 68 -25.00 -13.99 -0.74
N THR A 69 -24.77 -14.76 0.30
CA THR A 69 -23.67 -14.53 1.26
C THR A 69 -22.31 -14.56 0.56
N THR A 70 -22.03 -15.61 -0.23
CA THR A 70 -20.77 -15.74 -0.96
C THR A 70 -20.57 -14.62 -1.97
N ALA A 71 -21.63 -14.17 -2.65
CA ALA A 71 -21.54 -13.03 -3.58
C ALA A 71 -21.14 -11.72 -2.86
N SER A 72 -21.71 -11.47 -1.68
CA SER A 72 -21.38 -10.31 -0.84
C SER A 72 -19.94 -10.37 -0.32
N GLU A 73 -19.50 -11.54 0.15
CA GLU A 73 -18.12 -11.77 0.59
C GLU A 73 -17.11 -11.55 -0.55
N LEU A 74 -17.44 -12.02 -1.76
CA LEU A 74 -16.62 -11.82 -2.94
C LEU A 74 -16.50 -10.34 -3.32
N GLU A 75 -17.60 -9.58 -3.28
CA GLU A 75 -17.59 -8.14 -3.57
C GLU A 75 -16.71 -7.39 -2.57
N SER A 76 -16.87 -7.68 -1.27
CA SER A 76 -16.05 -7.11 -0.20
C SER A 76 -14.56 -7.43 -0.39
N LEU A 77 -14.24 -8.68 -0.75
CA LEU A 77 -12.89 -9.13 -1.02
C LEU A 77 -12.27 -8.39 -2.22
N VAL A 78 -13.01 -8.25 -3.33
CA VAL A 78 -12.56 -7.52 -4.52
C VAL A 78 -12.30 -6.05 -4.21
N LYS A 79 -13.15 -5.41 -3.39
CA LYS A 79 -12.95 -4.04 -2.92
C LYS A 79 -11.68 -3.92 -2.09
N SER A 80 -11.48 -4.80 -1.11
CA SER A 80 -10.28 -4.82 -0.26
C SER A 80 -8.99 -5.01 -1.06
N ILE A 81 -9.00 -5.92 -2.05
CA ILE A 81 -7.88 -6.15 -2.98
C ILE A 81 -7.57 -4.87 -3.77
N THR A 82 -8.60 -4.18 -4.27
CA THR A 82 -8.44 -2.96 -5.06
C THR A 82 -7.85 -1.82 -4.23
N GLU A 83 -8.35 -1.62 -3.00
CA GLU A 83 -7.83 -0.63 -2.07
C GLU A 83 -6.38 -0.93 -1.67
N THR A 84 -6.06 -2.20 -1.41
CA THR A 84 -4.71 -2.64 -1.08
C THR A 84 -3.73 -2.39 -2.24
N ASN A 85 -4.13 -2.68 -3.48
CA ASN A 85 -3.32 -2.39 -4.66
C ASN A 85 -3.07 -0.88 -4.84
N LYS A 86 -4.10 -0.03 -4.66
CA LYS A 86 -3.95 1.43 -4.71
C LYS A 86 -2.98 1.93 -3.65
N LYS A 87 -3.09 1.43 -2.42
CA LYS A 87 -2.17 1.75 -1.33
C LYS A 87 -0.74 1.35 -1.68
N LEU A 88 -0.53 0.13 -2.18
CA LEU A 88 0.78 -0.36 -2.61
C LEU A 88 1.41 0.51 -3.70
N GLN A 89 0.62 0.95 -4.68
CA GLN A 89 1.10 1.83 -5.74
C GLN A 89 1.54 3.19 -5.19
N LYS A 90 0.75 3.80 -4.29
CA LYS A 90 1.11 5.06 -3.62
C LYS A 90 2.40 4.91 -2.82
N GLN A 91 2.52 3.83 -2.04
CA GLN A 91 3.73 3.57 -1.25
C GLN A 91 4.97 3.37 -2.15
N GLN A 92 4.84 2.72 -3.31
CA GLN A 92 5.95 2.58 -4.27
C GLN A 92 6.39 3.92 -4.87
N GLN A 93 5.43 4.82 -5.16
CA GLN A 93 5.75 6.17 -5.61
C GLN A 93 6.48 6.96 -4.52
N GLU A 94 6.02 6.87 -3.27
CA GLU A 94 6.65 7.52 -2.12
C GLU A 94 8.09 6.99 -1.88
N VAL A 95 8.33 5.68 -2.05
CA VAL A 95 9.68 5.11 -2.05
C VAL A 95 10.56 5.75 -3.13
N ALA A 96 10.06 5.88 -4.35
CA ALA A 96 10.83 6.45 -5.46
C ALA A 96 11.21 7.92 -5.19
N VAL A 97 10.24 8.73 -4.74
CA VAL A 97 10.47 10.15 -4.39
C VAL A 97 11.48 10.25 -3.24
N THR A 98 11.29 9.48 -2.17
CA THR A 98 12.20 9.54 -1.00
C THR A 98 13.62 9.10 -1.35
N ASN A 99 13.78 8.09 -2.21
CA ASN A 99 15.11 7.69 -2.71
C ASN A 99 15.80 8.79 -3.53
N ALA A 100 15.06 9.51 -4.36
CA ALA A 100 15.58 10.64 -5.12
C ALA A 100 16.05 11.77 -4.18
N GLU A 101 15.25 12.09 -3.16
CA GLU A 101 15.61 13.08 -2.14
C GLU A 101 16.84 12.68 -1.32
N VAL A 102 16.94 11.42 -0.91
CA VAL A 102 18.12 10.88 -0.23
C VAL A 102 19.37 11.00 -1.11
N SER A 103 19.24 10.70 -2.40
CA SER A 103 20.35 10.82 -3.35
C SER A 103 20.81 12.27 -3.52
N LYS A 104 19.86 13.20 -3.61
CA LYS A 104 20.14 14.64 -3.62
C LYS A 104 20.85 15.10 -2.35
N LEU A 105 20.35 14.72 -1.17
CA LEU A 105 20.96 15.07 0.11
C LEU A 105 22.39 14.53 0.23
N LYS A 106 22.65 13.30 -0.21
CA LYS A 106 24.01 12.73 -0.23
C LYS A 106 24.97 13.55 -1.10
N ASN A 107 24.53 13.97 -2.28
CA ASN A 107 25.35 14.80 -3.16
C ASN A 107 25.63 16.18 -2.52
N GLU A 108 24.62 16.81 -1.93
CA GLU A 108 24.77 18.07 -1.21
C GLU A 108 25.74 17.94 -0.02
N ILE A 109 25.67 16.84 0.73
CA ILE A 109 26.59 16.52 1.83
C ILE A 109 28.03 16.43 1.33
N VAL A 110 28.28 15.75 0.20
CA VAL A 110 29.64 15.61 -0.37
C VAL A 110 30.22 16.97 -0.77
N VAL A 111 29.43 17.80 -1.45
CA VAL A 111 29.86 19.16 -1.85
C VAL A 111 30.13 20.03 -0.63
N LEU A 112 29.25 19.98 0.37
CA LEU A 112 29.37 20.76 1.59
C LEU A 112 30.59 20.33 2.42
N GLN A 113 30.80 19.02 2.59
CA GLN A 113 31.97 18.48 3.29
C GLN A 113 33.27 18.94 2.62
N LYS A 114 33.35 18.89 1.30
CA LYS A 114 34.52 19.38 0.56
C LYS A 114 34.78 20.87 0.84
N SER A 115 33.73 21.69 0.81
CA SER A 115 33.85 23.13 1.10
C SER A 115 34.32 23.39 2.55
N ILE A 116 33.82 22.62 3.51
CA ILE A 116 34.22 22.66 4.91
C ILE A 116 35.70 22.29 5.07
N ASP A 117 36.15 21.24 4.40
CA ASP A 117 37.53 20.75 4.47
C ASP A 117 38.51 21.75 3.82
N ASP A 118 38.16 22.27 2.64
CA ASP A 118 38.95 23.29 1.93
C ASP A 118 39.09 24.57 2.78
N ARG A 119 37.98 25.05 3.38
CA ARG A 119 38.00 26.22 4.26
C ARG A 119 38.73 25.97 5.56
N LEU A 120 38.63 24.77 6.14
CA LEU A 120 39.38 24.37 7.32
C LEU A 120 40.89 24.37 7.08
N ASN A 121 41.34 23.90 5.91
CA ASN A 121 42.76 23.94 5.53
C ASN A 121 43.26 25.38 5.39
N LEU A 122 42.49 26.25 4.72
CA LEU A 122 42.81 27.68 4.64
C LEU A 122 42.92 28.33 6.03
N LEU A 123 41.97 28.04 6.91
CA LEU A 123 41.98 28.56 8.29
C LEU A 123 43.18 28.05 9.09
N LYS A 124 43.59 26.78 8.89
CA LYS A 124 44.80 26.22 9.52
C LYS A 124 46.08 26.90 9.04
N ASP A 125 46.19 27.15 7.74
CA ASP A 125 47.36 27.83 7.17
C ASP A 125 47.45 29.27 7.68
N ARG A 126 46.32 29.99 7.74
CA ARG A 126 46.24 31.33 8.32
C ARG A 126 46.58 31.33 9.81
N ALA A 127 46.02 30.41 10.59
CA ALA A 127 46.32 30.27 12.01
C ALA A 127 47.80 29.98 12.25
N ARG A 128 48.43 29.14 11.42
CA ARG A 128 49.87 28.88 11.47
C ARG A 128 50.69 30.13 11.13
N ALA A 129 50.32 30.86 10.08
CA ALA A 129 51.00 32.10 9.71
C ALA A 129 50.92 33.14 10.84
N ILE A 130 49.76 33.26 11.49
CA ILE A 130 49.58 34.08 12.68
C ILE A 130 50.41 33.55 13.86
N GLN A 131 50.50 32.24 14.06
CA GLN A 131 51.30 31.69 15.16
C GLN A 131 52.81 31.89 14.95
N VAL A 132 53.29 31.79 13.70
CA VAL A 132 54.72 31.91 13.36
C VAL A 132 55.16 33.37 13.28
N ASN A 133 54.33 34.24 12.69
CA ASN A 133 54.65 35.67 12.44
C ASN A 133 53.89 36.64 13.38
N GLY A 134 53.18 36.12 14.38
CA GLY A 134 52.17 36.90 15.13
C GLY A 134 52.28 36.78 16.63
N ASN A 135 53.52 36.74 17.15
CA ASN A 135 53.75 37.33 18.46
C ASN A 135 53.18 38.75 18.38
N GLY A 136 52.24 39.18 19.24
CA GLY A 136 51.51 40.46 19.08
C GLY A 136 52.40 41.71 18.89
N GLN A 137 53.70 41.59 19.18
CA GLN A 137 54.75 42.55 18.84
C GLN A 137 54.99 42.70 17.33
N GLU A 138 54.92 41.66 16.50
CA GLU A 138 55.17 41.76 15.05
C GLU A 138 54.05 42.53 14.31
N TYR A 139 52.77 42.24 14.61
CA TYR A 139 51.67 43.04 14.06
C TYR A 139 51.73 44.50 14.51
N MET A 140 52.09 44.73 15.78
CA MET A 140 52.32 46.07 16.30
C MET A 140 53.49 46.74 15.59
N ASN A 141 54.59 46.03 15.37
CA ASN A 141 55.76 46.53 14.65
C ASN A 141 55.45 46.86 13.19
N VAL A 142 54.62 46.08 12.49
CA VAL A 142 54.22 46.37 11.10
C VAL A 142 53.37 47.65 11.00
N ILE A 143 52.52 47.91 11.99
CA ILE A 143 51.70 49.13 12.04
C ILE A 143 52.56 50.33 12.49
N LEU A 144 53.45 50.15 13.47
CA LEU A 144 54.33 51.19 14.02
C LEU A 144 55.53 51.53 13.10
N ALA A 145 55.93 50.65 12.19
CA ALA A 145 56.94 50.91 11.16
C ALA A 145 56.37 51.63 9.92
N SER A 146 55.31 52.42 10.09
CA SER A 146 54.69 53.21 9.02
C SER A 146 55.49 54.48 8.74
N ASP A 147 55.52 54.89 7.46
CA ASP A 147 56.32 56.05 7.03
C ASP A 147 55.72 57.39 7.48
N ASN A 148 54.40 57.43 7.71
CA ASN A 148 53.66 58.61 8.15
C ASN A 148 52.29 58.23 8.75
N PHE A 149 51.58 59.21 9.31
CA PHE A 149 50.28 58.99 9.94
C PHE A 149 49.20 58.47 8.97
N SER A 150 49.25 58.82 7.68
CA SER A 150 48.30 58.26 6.71
C SER A 150 48.55 56.77 6.48
N ASP A 151 49.81 56.39 6.29
CA ASP A 151 50.23 54.97 6.14
C ASP A 151 49.91 54.14 7.39
N PHE A 152 50.01 54.73 8.58
CA PHE A 152 49.56 54.10 9.83
C PHE A 152 48.06 53.75 9.80
N ILE A 153 47.20 54.70 9.42
CA ILE A 153 45.74 54.51 9.39
C ILE A 153 45.35 53.48 8.32
N ASP A 154 46.02 53.50 7.17
CA ASP A 154 45.79 52.55 6.09
C ASP A 154 46.13 51.12 6.52
N ARG A 155 47.29 50.92 7.16
CA ARG A 155 47.71 49.60 7.70
C ARG A 155 46.81 49.12 8.82
N ALA A 156 46.42 50.00 9.75
CA ALA A 156 45.50 49.66 10.84
C ALA A 156 44.13 49.22 10.29
N THR A 157 43.63 49.92 9.26
CA THR A 157 42.38 49.58 8.59
C THR A 157 42.50 48.25 7.84
N MET A 158 43.60 48.03 7.13
CA MET A 158 43.87 46.76 6.42
C MET A 158 43.92 45.56 7.38
N VAL A 159 44.60 45.69 8.52
CA VAL A 159 44.63 44.64 9.55
C VAL A 159 43.24 44.40 10.12
N SER A 160 42.46 45.46 10.40
CA SER A 160 41.08 45.33 10.87
C SER A 160 40.19 44.61 9.84
N THR A 161 40.29 44.97 8.56
CA THR A 161 39.57 44.30 7.46
C THR A 161 39.95 42.83 7.37
N LEU A 162 41.24 42.48 7.46
CA LEU A 162 41.71 41.10 7.43
C LEU A 162 41.12 40.28 8.60
N VAL A 163 41.19 40.81 9.82
CA VAL A 163 40.65 40.14 11.02
C VAL A 163 39.14 39.95 10.92
N ASN A 164 38.42 40.93 10.38
CA ASN A 164 36.97 40.80 10.18
C ASN A 164 36.65 39.74 9.12
N ALA A 165 37.39 39.69 8.01
CA ALA A 165 37.22 38.64 7.00
C ALA A 165 37.50 37.24 7.58
N ASP A 166 38.50 37.08 8.43
CA ASP A 166 38.77 35.81 9.11
C ASP A 166 37.63 35.40 10.05
N LYS A 167 37.04 36.35 10.78
CA LYS A 167 35.83 36.10 11.60
C LYS A 167 34.64 35.69 10.75
N ASP A 168 34.42 36.32 9.61
CA ASP A 168 33.33 35.97 8.69
C ASP A 168 33.52 34.56 8.14
N ILE A 169 34.74 34.19 7.73
CA ILE A 169 35.08 32.83 7.28
C ILE A 169 34.82 31.79 8.37
N MET A 170 35.17 32.09 9.63
CA MET A 170 34.87 31.19 10.76
C MET A 170 33.36 31.07 11.03
N SER A 171 32.62 32.17 10.89
CA SER A 171 31.15 32.18 11.02
C SER A 171 30.50 31.31 9.96
N ASP A 172 30.93 31.44 8.71
CA ASP A 172 30.42 30.64 7.60
C ASP A 172 30.83 29.17 7.71
N GLN A 173 32.05 28.88 8.17
CA GLN A 173 32.48 27.52 8.51
C GLN A 173 31.52 26.87 9.52
N LYS A 174 31.18 27.61 10.59
CA LYS A 174 30.28 27.09 11.63
C LYS A 174 28.87 26.83 11.09
N LYS A 175 28.34 27.73 10.28
CA LYS A 175 27.04 27.54 9.61
C LYS A 175 27.03 26.31 8.71
N ASP A 176 28.10 26.12 7.94
CA ASP A 176 28.23 24.97 7.04
C ASP A 176 28.31 23.64 7.82
N GLU A 177 29.06 23.60 8.92
CA GLU A 177 29.11 22.43 9.82
C GLU A 177 27.74 22.10 10.44
N ASP A 178 27.00 23.13 10.88
CA ASP A 178 25.64 22.95 11.41
C ASP A 178 24.66 22.48 10.32
N ALA A 179 24.79 23.01 9.10
CA ALA A 179 24.01 22.58 7.94
C ALA A 179 24.34 21.13 7.53
N LEU A 180 25.60 20.73 7.59
CA LEU A 180 26.06 19.36 7.34
C LEU A 180 25.42 18.39 8.33
N ASN A 181 25.50 18.67 9.63
CA ASN A 181 24.89 17.87 10.68
C ASN A 181 23.37 17.74 10.48
N SER A 182 22.70 18.83 10.13
CA SER A 182 21.26 18.84 9.84
C SER A 182 20.91 17.96 8.63
N LYS A 183 21.65 18.08 7.52
CA LYS A 183 21.45 17.25 6.31
C LYS A 183 21.73 15.77 6.56
N GLN A 184 22.74 15.43 7.35
CA GLN A 184 23.03 14.04 7.75
C GLN A 184 21.87 13.46 8.54
N LYS A 185 21.37 14.17 9.56
CA LYS A 185 20.22 13.74 10.36
C LYS A 185 18.94 13.61 9.53
N GLN A 186 18.71 14.53 8.58
CA GLN A 186 17.59 14.45 7.65
C GLN A 186 17.69 13.21 6.76
N THR A 187 18.91 12.87 6.30
CA THR A 187 19.18 11.67 5.49
C THR A 187 18.89 10.41 6.29
N GLU A 188 19.38 10.32 7.53
CA GLU A 188 19.11 9.18 8.42
C GLU A 188 17.61 8.99 8.68
N THR A 189 16.89 10.08 8.93
CA THR A 189 15.43 10.06 9.14
C THR A 189 14.71 9.53 7.91
N LYS A 190 15.10 9.98 6.70
CA LYS A 190 14.50 9.50 5.45
C LYS A 190 14.83 8.03 5.17
N LEU A 191 16.06 7.58 5.46
CA LEU A 191 16.44 6.17 5.35
C LEU A 191 15.64 5.28 6.32
N ALA A 192 15.42 5.73 7.55
CA ALA A 192 14.57 5.03 8.51
C ALA A 192 13.12 4.93 8.02
N SER A 193 12.58 6.02 7.45
CA SER A 193 11.25 6.03 6.84
C SER A 193 11.14 5.05 5.68
N LEU A 194 12.13 5.03 4.77
CA LEU A 194 12.20 4.06 3.67
C LEU A 194 12.20 2.61 4.17
N LYS A 195 12.95 2.30 5.23
CA LYS A 195 12.97 0.97 5.83
C LYS A 195 11.58 0.57 6.36
N LYS A 196 10.91 1.49 7.06
CA LYS A 196 9.53 1.26 7.55
C LYS A 196 8.57 1.00 6.39
N LEU A 197 8.62 1.85 5.36
CA LEU A 197 7.77 1.74 4.18
C LEU A 197 8.00 0.43 3.43
N SER A 198 9.25 -0.04 3.33
CA SER A 198 9.58 -1.34 2.76
C SER A 198 8.94 -2.50 3.53
N THR A 199 8.96 -2.46 4.86
CA THR A 199 8.28 -3.47 5.70
C THR A 199 6.77 -3.44 5.50
N GLU A 200 6.16 -2.25 5.47
CA GLU A 200 4.73 -2.10 5.24
C GLU A 200 4.30 -2.62 3.85
N ILE A 201 5.11 -2.37 2.82
CA ILE A 201 4.89 -2.90 1.47
C ILE A 201 4.96 -4.42 1.48
N ALA A 202 5.95 -5.02 2.16
CA ALA A 202 6.10 -6.48 2.23
C ALA A 202 4.89 -7.13 2.93
N LEU A 203 4.44 -6.55 4.05
CA LEU A 203 3.22 -7.00 4.75
C LEU A 203 1.98 -6.87 3.87
N SER A 204 1.83 -5.75 3.18
CA SER A 204 0.68 -5.50 2.29
C SER A 204 0.66 -6.46 1.10
N LYS A 205 1.82 -6.81 0.54
CA LYS A 205 1.94 -7.85 -0.51
C LYS A 205 1.56 -9.23 0.01
N ASN A 206 2.02 -9.62 1.20
CA ASN A 206 1.65 -10.90 1.80
C ASN A 206 0.14 -11.00 2.06
N ASN A 207 -0.45 -9.94 2.61
CA ASN A 207 -1.90 -9.89 2.84
C ASN A 207 -2.68 -9.99 1.51
N LEU A 208 -2.24 -9.25 0.49
CA LEU A 208 -2.85 -9.30 -0.84
C LEU A 208 -2.80 -10.72 -1.46
N GLU A 209 -1.68 -11.43 -1.33
CA GLU A 209 -1.58 -12.81 -1.80
C GLU A 209 -2.48 -13.77 -1.03
N SER A 210 -2.65 -13.57 0.28
CA SER A 210 -3.63 -14.31 1.09
C SER A 210 -5.06 -14.05 0.60
N GLN A 211 -5.43 -12.78 0.43
CA GLN A 211 -6.75 -12.38 -0.07
C GLN A 211 -7.06 -12.96 -1.47
N LYS A 212 -6.07 -12.98 -2.37
CA LYS A 212 -6.22 -13.59 -3.70
C LYS A 212 -6.42 -15.10 -3.64
N LYS A 213 -5.80 -15.80 -2.68
CA LYS A 213 -6.01 -17.24 -2.47
C LYS A 213 -7.42 -17.53 -1.95
N SER A 214 -7.94 -16.75 -1.02
CA SER A 214 -9.32 -16.89 -0.52
C SER A 214 -10.39 -16.63 -1.57
N LYS A 215 -10.03 -15.97 -2.69
CA LYS A 215 -10.91 -15.75 -3.84
C LYS A 215 -11.04 -16.99 -4.75
N ARG A 216 -10.06 -17.90 -4.73
CA ARG A 216 -10.04 -19.12 -5.55
C ARG A 216 -10.81 -20.24 -4.88
#